data_AF-M5JJE2-F1
#
_entry.id   AF-M5JJE2-F1
#
_cell.length_a   1.000
_cell.length_b   1.000
_cell.length_c   1.000
_cell.angle_alpha   90.00
_cell.angle_beta   90.00
_cell.angle_gamma   90.00
#
_symmetry.space_group_name_H-M   'P 1'
#
loop_
_entity.id
_entity.type
_entity.pdbx_description
1 polymer ?
#
loop_
_entity_poly.entity_id
_entity_poly.type
_entity_poly.pdbx_seq_one_letter_code
_entity_poly.pdbx_strand_id
1 'polypeptide(L)'
;MVESANASPLVLAAEQHGNIRKFAGAFLQAFTFRSRRRHDPLLAAVATLKMLYVEGRRVLPDRVPVGHLGANERKLVFEDGKPDRRLYEIATFAHLRDRLHSRDVWVEAAGHSG
;
A
#
# COMPACT_ATOMS: atom_id res chain seq x y z
N MET A 1 31.37 -1.35 -19.93
CA MET A 1 30.69 -2.42 -19.16
C MET A 1 30.58 -1.91 -17.73
N VAL A 2 29.43 -1.34 -17.37
CA VAL A 2 29.17 -0.82 -16.02
C VAL A 2 28.04 -1.64 -15.43
N GLU A 3 28.43 -2.62 -14.62
CA GLU A 3 27.55 -3.25 -13.64
C GLU A 3 27.40 -2.29 -12.46
N SER A 4 26.18 -1.82 -12.22
CA SER A 4 25.80 -1.17 -10.97
C SER A 4 24.31 -1.48 -10.74
N ALA A 5 24.11 -2.66 -10.14
CA ALA A 5 22.94 -3.18 -9.42
C ALA A 5 21.65 -2.32 -9.49
N ASN A 6 20.60 -2.74 -10.19
CA ASN A 6 19.65 -3.80 -9.80
C ASN A 6 18.98 -3.64 -8.41
N ALA A 7 19.04 -2.47 -7.79
CA ALA A 7 18.12 -2.18 -6.69
C ALA A 7 16.71 -2.08 -7.26
N SER A 8 15.83 -3.02 -6.89
CA SER A 8 14.42 -2.96 -7.29
C SER A 8 13.86 -1.59 -6.89
N PRO A 9 13.07 -0.91 -7.73
CA PRO A 9 12.51 0.41 -7.42
C PRO A 9 11.80 0.45 -6.06
N LEU A 10 11.26 -0.69 -5.62
CA LEU A 10 10.72 -0.93 -4.29
C LEU A 10 11.74 -0.75 -3.16
N VAL A 11 12.96 -1.27 -3.31
CA VAL A 11 14.04 -1.18 -2.31
C VAL A 11 14.51 0.27 -2.16
N LEU A 12 14.66 0.98 -3.27
CA LEU A 12 15.02 2.41 -3.26
C LEU A 12 13.91 3.27 -2.65
N ALA A 13 12.65 3.04 -3.04
CA ALA A 13 11.50 3.72 -2.44
C ALA A 13 11.36 3.43 -0.93
N ALA A 14 11.83 2.26 -0.49
CA ALA A 14 11.84 1.91 0.91
C ALA A 14 12.75 2.84 1.71
N GLU A 15 13.90 3.24 1.21
CA GLU A 15 14.87 4.09 1.94
C GLU A 15 14.29 5.47 2.28
N GLN A 16 13.43 6.04 1.44
CA GLN A 16 12.69 7.29 1.73
C GLN A 16 11.46 7.14 2.65
N HIS A 17 11.09 5.91 3.04
CA HIS A 17 9.81 5.60 3.67
C HIS A 17 9.59 6.25 5.05
N GLY A 18 10.65 6.67 5.74
CA GLY A 18 10.58 7.24 7.09
C GLY A 18 9.71 8.50 7.20
N ASN A 19 9.73 9.37 6.17
CA ASN A 19 8.89 10.56 6.12
C ASN A 19 7.49 10.26 5.59
N ILE A 20 7.38 9.35 4.60
CA ILE A 20 6.10 8.93 4.01
C ILE A 20 5.19 8.31 5.08
N ARG A 21 5.74 7.51 6.00
CA ARG A 21 4.97 6.85 7.07
C ARG A 21 4.22 7.83 7.98
N LYS A 22 4.79 9.01 8.24
CA LYS A 22 4.15 10.05 9.07
C LYS A 22 2.88 10.60 8.41
N PHE A 23 2.88 10.69 7.08
CA PHE A 23 1.75 11.22 6.32
C PHE A 23 0.80 10.14 5.82
N ALA A 24 1.30 8.93 5.55
CA ALA A 24 0.54 7.80 5.05
C ALA A 24 -0.62 7.42 5.97
N GLY A 25 -0.38 7.36 7.28
CA GLY A 25 -1.44 7.10 8.25
C GLY A 25 -2.54 8.17 8.25
N ALA A 26 -2.17 9.45 8.23
CA ALA A 26 -3.12 10.56 8.17
C ALA A 26 -3.86 10.63 6.83
N PHE A 27 -3.17 10.37 5.73
CA PHE A 27 -3.71 10.31 4.37
C PHE A 27 -4.79 9.23 4.26
N LEU A 28 -4.50 8.00 4.68
CA LEU A 28 -5.48 6.91 4.68
C LEU A 28 -6.67 7.16 5.60
N GLN A 29 -6.48 7.95 6.66
CA GLN A 29 -7.56 8.34 7.56
C GLN A 29 -8.44 9.42 6.97
N ALA A 30 -7.85 10.45 6.35
CA ALA A 30 -8.54 11.60 5.79
C ALA A 30 -9.37 11.28 4.54
N PHE A 31 -8.98 10.26 3.78
CA PHE A 31 -9.63 9.92 2.52
C PHE A 31 -10.42 8.60 2.60
N THR A 32 -11.61 8.62 2.00
CA THR A 32 -12.42 7.42 1.77
C THR A 32 -12.22 6.99 0.32
N PHE A 33 -11.52 5.87 0.11
CA PHE A 33 -11.27 5.33 -1.22
C PHE A 33 -12.43 4.43 -1.67
N ARG A 34 -12.87 4.60 -2.91
CA ARG A 34 -13.91 3.81 -3.57
C ARG A 34 -13.37 3.22 -4.87
N SER A 35 -13.89 2.06 -5.26
CA SER A 35 -13.56 1.35 -6.48
C SER A 35 -14.85 0.91 -7.16
N ARG A 36 -14.80 0.71 -8.48
CA ARG A 36 -15.91 0.09 -9.23
C ARG A 36 -16.16 -1.36 -8.81
N ARG A 37 -15.17 -2.03 -8.23
CA ARG A 37 -15.24 -3.44 -7.83
C ARG A 37 -15.82 -3.57 -6.41
N ARG A 38 -16.86 -4.40 -6.26
CA ARG A 38 -17.50 -4.67 -4.95
C ARG A 38 -16.56 -5.32 -3.93
N HIS A 39 -15.60 -6.13 -4.39
CA HIS A 39 -14.59 -6.79 -3.57
C HIS A 39 -13.19 -6.47 -4.10
N ASP A 40 -12.83 -5.18 -4.11
CA ASP A 40 -11.52 -4.76 -4.61
C ASP A 40 -10.40 -5.19 -3.64
N PRO A 41 -9.45 -6.05 -4.07
CA PRO A 41 -8.37 -6.51 -3.20
C PRO A 41 -7.43 -5.38 -2.77
N LEU A 42 -7.29 -4.32 -3.58
CA LEU A 42 -6.49 -3.15 -3.21
C LEU A 42 -7.17 -2.35 -2.10
N LEU A 43 -8.50 -2.17 -2.15
CA LEU A 43 -9.19 -1.46 -1.07
C LEU A 43 -9.20 -2.26 0.24
N ALA A 44 -9.26 -3.59 0.17
CA ALA A 44 -9.08 -4.43 1.35
C ALA A 44 -7.67 -4.26 1.97
N ALA A 45 -6.64 -4.18 1.13
CA ALA A 45 -5.27 -3.90 1.57
C ALA A 45 -5.13 -2.51 2.20
N VAL A 46 -5.71 -1.49 1.58
CA VAL A 46 -5.74 -0.11 2.10
C VAL A 46 -6.46 -0.03 3.45
N ALA A 47 -7.60 -0.70 3.61
CA ALA A 47 -8.31 -0.78 4.88
C ALA A 47 -7.47 -1.46 5.98
N THR A 48 -6.74 -2.51 5.61
CA THR A 48 -5.80 -3.19 6.53
C THR A 48 -4.68 -2.24 6.96
N LEU A 49 -4.05 -1.52 6.03
CA LEU A 49 -3.02 -0.53 6.36
C LEU A 49 -3.57 0.58 7.26
N LYS A 50 -4.75 1.12 6.96
CA LYS A 50 -5.42 2.14 7.79
C LYS A 50 -5.58 1.66 9.23
N MET A 51 -6.07 0.44 9.43
CA MET A 51 -6.18 -0.17 10.75
C MET A 51 -4.82 -0.31 11.44
N LEU A 52 -3.80 -0.82 10.77
CA LEU A 52 -2.44 -0.96 11.34
C LEU A 52 -1.84 0.39 11.74
N TYR A 53 -2.17 1.45 11.00
CA TYR A 53 -1.78 2.81 11.31
C TYR A 53 -2.47 3.35 12.56
N VAL A 54 -3.79 3.16 12.67
CA VAL A 54 -4.59 3.58 13.84
C VAL A 54 -4.15 2.83 15.10
N GLU A 55 -3.93 1.52 15.00
CA GLU A 55 -3.52 0.68 16.13
C GLU A 55 -2.01 0.78 16.45
N GLY A 56 -1.23 1.49 15.63
CA GLY A 56 0.23 1.57 15.77
C GLY A 56 0.96 0.23 15.61
N ARG A 57 0.31 -0.79 15.06
CA ARG A 57 0.86 -2.15 14.92
C ARG A 57 1.97 -2.16 13.89
N ARG A 58 3.08 -2.83 14.22
CA ARG A 58 4.27 -2.93 13.35
C ARG A 58 4.34 -4.21 12.52
N VAL A 59 3.52 -5.19 12.86
CA VAL A 59 3.49 -6.52 12.23
C VAL A 59 2.23 -6.63 11.37
N LEU A 60 2.35 -7.27 10.21
CA LEU A 60 1.21 -7.59 9.36
C LEU A 60 0.39 -8.74 9.99
N PRO A 61 -0.94 -8.75 9.81
CA PRO A 61 -1.77 -9.87 10.23
C PRO A 61 -1.48 -11.12 9.38
N ASP A 62 -1.69 -12.32 9.94
CA ASP A 62 -1.46 -13.60 9.23
C ASP A 62 -2.27 -13.72 7.94
N ARG A 63 -3.47 -13.11 7.90
CA ARG A 63 -4.34 -13.07 6.73
C ARG A 63 -4.39 -11.68 6.11
N VAL A 64 -3.23 -11.16 5.72
CA VAL A 64 -3.14 -9.88 5.00
C VAL A 64 -3.64 -10.03 3.55
N PRO A 65 -4.46 -9.11 3.02
CA PRO A 65 -4.89 -9.14 1.62
C PRO A 65 -3.71 -8.97 0.65
N VAL A 66 -3.53 -9.91 -0.28
CA VAL A 66 -2.43 -9.90 -1.27
C VAL A 66 -2.90 -9.91 -2.72
N GLY A 67 -4.22 -9.86 -2.95
CA GLY A 67 -4.81 -10.01 -4.28
C GLY A 67 -4.50 -8.87 -5.24
N HIS A 68 -4.03 -7.72 -4.73
CA HIS A 68 -3.56 -6.60 -5.54
C HIS A 68 -2.09 -6.71 -5.96
N LEU A 69 -1.32 -7.56 -5.28
CA LEU A 69 0.11 -7.73 -5.52
C LEU A 69 0.38 -8.67 -6.70
N GLY A 70 1.33 -8.30 -7.56
CA GLY A 70 1.91 -9.17 -8.56
C GLY A 70 2.75 -10.29 -7.95
N ALA A 71 3.08 -11.31 -8.76
CA ALA A 71 3.81 -12.50 -8.28
C ALA A 71 5.18 -12.16 -7.65
N ASN A 72 5.93 -11.24 -8.26
CA ASN A 72 7.25 -10.83 -7.77
C ASN A 72 7.15 -10.04 -6.46
N GLU A 73 6.18 -9.12 -6.35
CA GLU A 73 5.97 -8.34 -5.14
C GLU A 73 5.58 -9.24 -3.97
N ARG A 74 4.69 -10.21 -4.20
CA ARG A 74 4.36 -11.22 -3.19
C ARG A 74 5.61 -11.98 -2.76
N LYS A 75 6.42 -12.46 -3.70
CA LYS A 75 7.64 -13.18 -3.35
C LYS A 75 8.54 -12.36 -2.42
N LEU A 76 8.78 -11.09 -2.76
CA LEU A 76 9.61 -10.18 -1.96
C LEU A 76 9.00 -9.89 -0.58
N VAL A 77 7.67 -9.72 -0.49
CA VAL A 77 6.99 -9.45 0.79
C VAL A 77 7.06 -10.65 1.72
N PHE A 78 7.02 -11.88 1.20
CA PHE A 78 6.92 -13.11 1.99
C PHE A 78 8.20 -13.96 2.01
N GLU A 79 9.34 -13.44 1.54
CA GLU A 79 10.57 -14.22 1.32
C GLU A 79 11.17 -14.83 2.60
N ASP A 80 11.27 -14.07 3.68
CA ASP A 80 11.95 -14.45 4.93
C ASP A 80 11.00 -15.06 5.99
N GLY A 81 9.87 -15.64 5.56
CA GLY A 81 8.89 -16.30 6.42
C GLY A 81 8.00 -15.35 7.24
N LYS A 82 8.52 -14.21 7.70
CA LYS A 82 7.71 -13.11 8.25
C LYS A 82 7.43 -12.08 7.15
N PRO A 83 6.15 -11.75 6.90
CA PRO A 83 5.83 -10.79 5.87
C PRO A 83 6.38 -9.39 6.19
N ASP A 84 7.15 -8.83 5.25
CA ASP A 84 7.73 -7.50 5.39
C ASP A 84 6.63 -6.44 5.20
N ARG A 85 6.27 -5.79 6.31
CA ARG A 85 5.28 -4.70 6.32
C ARG A 85 5.68 -3.55 5.39
N ARG A 86 6.95 -3.15 5.39
CA ARG A 86 7.43 -1.98 4.63
C ARG A 86 7.29 -2.27 3.14
N LEU A 87 7.71 -3.45 2.68
CA LEU A 87 7.53 -3.84 1.29
C LEU A 87 6.06 -3.92 0.89
N TYR A 88 5.22 -4.51 1.75
CA TYR A 88 3.77 -4.58 1.52
C TYR A 88 3.14 -3.19 1.40
N GLU A 89 3.53 -2.29 2.28
CA GLU A 89 3.01 -0.93 2.33
C GLU A 89 3.40 -0.12 1.09
N ILE A 90 4.67 -0.16 0.69
CA ILE A 90 5.14 0.52 -0.52
C ILE A 90 4.43 -0.01 -1.77
N ALA A 91 4.34 -1.34 -1.90
CA ALA A 91 3.64 -1.95 -3.03
C ALA A 91 2.16 -1.52 -3.06
N THR A 92 1.48 -1.55 -1.91
CA THR A 92 0.08 -1.13 -1.82
C THR A 92 -0.11 0.34 -2.19
N PHE A 93 0.79 1.23 -1.75
CA PHE A 93 0.73 2.64 -2.15
C PHE A 93 1.04 2.88 -3.62
N ALA A 94 1.98 2.12 -4.20
CA ALA A 94 2.26 2.18 -5.63
C ALA A 94 1.02 1.80 -6.44
N HIS A 95 0.37 0.68 -6.11
CA HIS A 95 -0.89 0.26 -6.75
C HIS A 95 -2.03 1.26 -6.52
N LEU A 96 -2.12 1.87 -5.34
CA LEU A 96 -3.11 2.90 -5.04
C LEU A 96 -2.91 4.14 -5.92
N ARG A 97 -1.67 4.64 -6.02
CA ARG A 97 -1.32 5.76 -6.90
C ARG A 97 -1.70 5.47 -8.34
N ASP A 98 -1.35 4.30 -8.84
CA ASP A 98 -1.59 3.92 -10.23
C ASP A 98 -3.10 3.80 -10.53
N ARG A 99 -3.89 3.28 -9.57
CA ARG A 99 -5.37 3.18 -9.70
C ARG A 99 -6.11 4.49 -9.51
N LEU A 100 -5.57 5.41 -8.72
CA LEU A 100 -6.05 6.79 -8.68
C LEU A 100 -5.80 7.49 -10.02
N HIS A 101 -4.64 7.27 -10.62
CA HIS A 101 -4.30 7.82 -11.93
C HIS A 101 -5.18 7.24 -13.06
N SER A 102 -5.46 5.92 -13.04
CA SER A 102 -6.34 5.28 -14.03
C SER A 102 -7.83 5.58 -13.82
N ARG A 103 -8.21 6.27 -12.73
CA ARG A 103 -9.60 6.51 -12.29
C ARG A 103 -10.40 5.22 -12.00
N ASP A 104 -9.72 4.11 -11.76
CA ASP A 104 -10.35 2.87 -11.30
C ASP A 104 -10.71 2.94 -9.81
N VAL A 105 -9.90 3.67 -9.05
CA VAL A 105 -10.14 4.06 -7.66
C VAL A 105 -10.28 5.57 -7.62
N TRP A 106 -11.20 6.07 -6.80
CA TRP A 106 -11.36 7.49 -6.53
C TRP A 106 -11.53 7.74 -5.04
N VAL A 107 -11.31 8.99 -4.65
CA VAL A 107 -11.62 9.47 -3.31
C VAL A 107 -13.05 9.99 -3.32
N GLU A 108 -13.87 9.51 -2.40
CA GLU A 108 -15.16 10.11 -2.10
C GLU A 108 -14.90 11.50 -1.53
N ALA A 109 -15.32 12.54 -2.27
CA ALA A 109 -15.25 13.90 -1.75
C ALA A 109 -16.07 13.94 -0.46
N ALA A 110 -15.50 14.46 0.61
CA ALA A 110 -16.27 14.80 1.81
C ALA A 110 -17.40 15.72 1.33
N GLY A 111 -18.63 15.22 1.40
CA GLY A 111 -19.78 15.90 0.84
C GLY A 111 -19.81 17.35 1.28
N HIS A 112 -19.96 18.25 0.32
CA HIS A 112 -20.56 19.55 0.56
C HIS A 112 -22.02 19.27 0.96
N SER A 113 -22.25 18.95 2.23
CA SER A 113 -23.57 19.09 2.84
C SER A 113 -23.73 20.57 3.15
N GLY A 114 -24.22 21.30 2.15
CA GLY A 114 -24.85 22.61 2.30
C GLY A 114 -26.32 22.48 1.93
#